data_AF-A0A0N4U469-F1
#
_entry.id   AF-A0A0N4U469-F1
#
_cell.length_a   1.000
_cell.length_b   1.000
_cell.length_c   1.000
_cell.angle_alpha   90.00
_cell.angle_beta   90.00
_cell.angle_gamma   90.00
#
_symmetry.space_group_name_H-M   'P 1'
#
loop_
_entity.id
_entity.type
_entity.pdbx_description
1 polymer ?
#
loop_
_entity_poly.entity_id
_entity_poly.type
_entity_poly.pdbx_seq_one_letter_code
_entity_poly.pdbx_strand_id
1 'polypeptide(L)'
;MTINYLANLTILLIFLLATILRAQPILIKDIPESSASWEQDEQLPFEDYEEIVQPMKIPKLRREEKIAKILKTGQDRARELRRRVRYLNKEPVWRRVVPLPTKPLRGPLLALPITECPKRFDAVTRAHNGRTYLFSRDRVYQVWRKDNLHQRSSYHINDLFVDGPRTVTVAYTNLRSGVTILIEHSTVYRFRWNRKAKRFMIARKSPQPLHESAQLQPRVGFQWIDGNQILMESDKFITYDAYWNFPTFSGIASNYFPNLPRDIIGMAYQDGSSFLIYTASNKIMKSGDYDF
;
A
#
# COMPACT_ATOMS: atom_id res chain seq x y z
N MET A 1 49.54 -2.36 15.96
CA MET A 1 48.47 -1.69 15.19
C MET A 1 47.45 -0.92 16.05
N THR A 2 47.61 -0.82 17.37
CA THR A 2 46.64 -0.18 18.28
C THR A 2 46.79 1.34 18.45
N ILE A 3 47.95 1.91 18.12
CA ILE A 3 48.25 3.33 18.35
C ILE A 3 47.50 4.27 17.38
N ASN A 4 47.18 3.82 16.15
CA ASN A 4 46.54 4.69 15.14
C ASN A 4 45.05 4.95 15.39
N TYR A 5 44.35 4.14 16.19
CA TYR A 5 42.92 4.33 16.44
C TYR A 5 42.63 5.46 17.44
N LEU A 6 43.51 5.67 18.42
CA LEU A 6 43.34 6.74 19.42
C LEU A 6 43.58 8.13 18.83
N ALA A 7 44.50 8.25 17.86
CA ALA A 7 44.77 9.51 17.16
C ALA A 7 43.57 9.95 16.29
N ASN A 8 42.88 9.02 15.63
CA ASN A 8 41.73 9.38 14.78
C ASN A 8 40.49 9.77 15.60
N LEU A 9 40.28 9.17 16.77
CA LEU A 9 39.14 9.50 17.65
C LEU A 9 39.27 10.91 18.24
N THR A 10 40.49 11.32 18.59
CA THR A 10 40.75 12.65 19.17
C THR A 10 40.59 13.77 18.14
N ILE A 11 41.02 13.56 16.89
CA ILE A 11 40.82 14.52 15.81
C ILE A 11 39.31 14.74 15.54
N LEU A 12 38.50 13.67 15.56
CA LEU A 12 37.07 13.76 15.29
C LEU A 12 36.30 14.54 16.36
N LEU A 13 36.72 14.39 17.63
CA LEU A 13 36.17 15.13 18.77
C LEU A 13 36.48 16.63 18.71
N ILE A 14 37.69 17.00 18.27
CA ILE A 14 38.09 18.41 18.09
C ILE A 14 37.26 19.07 16.98
N PHE A 15 37.01 18.37 15.87
CA PHE A 15 36.15 18.89 14.79
C PHE A 15 34.70 19.10 15.22
N LEU A 16 34.15 18.20 16.05
CA LEU A 16 32.78 18.31 16.58
C LEU A 16 32.62 19.47 17.58
N LEU A 17 33.64 19.71 18.41
CA LEU A 17 33.64 20.87 19.33
C LEU A 17 33.76 22.20 18.58
N ALA A 18 34.56 22.25 17.51
CA ALA A 18 34.74 23.46 16.70
C ALA A 18 33.47 23.87 15.93
N THR A 19 32.63 22.92 15.52
CA THR A 19 31.36 23.23 14.83
C THR A 19 30.29 23.74 15.79
N ILE A 20 30.23 23.22 17.02
CA ILE A 20 29.28 23.68 18.04
C ILE A 20 29.60 25.12 18.47
N LEU A 21 30.87 25.48 18.59
CA LEU A 21 31.30 26.84 18.99
C LEU A 21 31.10 27.91 17.89
N ARG A 22 30.82 27.53 16.64
CA ARG A 22 30.61 28.48 15.52
C ARG A 22 29.15 28.79 15.21
N ALA A 23 28.19 28.18 15.90
CA ALA A 23 26.78 28.51 15.72
C ALA A 23 26.45 29.83 16.44
N GLN A 24 26.73 30.97 15.80
CA GLN A 24 26.19 32.26 16.27
C GLN A 24 24.67 32.32 16.04
N PRO A 25 23.89 32.82 17.02
CA PRO A 25 22.44 32.94 16.90
C PRO A 25 22.07 34.01 15.88
N ILE A 26 21.18 33.64 14.94
CA ILE A 26 20.63 34.53 13.93
C ILE A 26 19.65 35.48 14.62
N LEU A 27 20.04 36.76 14.74
CA LEU A 27 19.20 37.85 15.21
C LEU A 27 18.22 38.23 14.09
N ILE A 28 16.92 37.99 14.33
CA ILE A 28 15.83 38.41 13.43
C ILE A 28 15.67 39.93 13.58
N LYS A 29 15.88 40.68 12.48
CA LYS A 29 15.61 42.11 12.38
C LYS A 29 14.17 42.36 11.94
N ASP A 30 13.60 43.40 12.53
CA ASP A 30 12.20 43.81 12.49
C ASP A 30 11.66 44.10 11.08
N ILE A 31 10.39 43.74 10.89
CA ILE A 31 9.55 44.00 9.71
C ILE A 31 8.90 45.39 9.90
N PRO A 32 8.95 46.31 8.92
CA PRO A 32 8.43 47.65 9.08
C PRO A 32 6.90 47.72 8.94
N GLU A 33 6.31 48.47 9.87
CA GLU A 33 4.93 48.96 9.84
C GLU A 33 4.69 49.88 8.63
N SER A 34 3.61 49.60 7.89
CA SER A 34 3.01 50.57 6.99
C SER A 34 1.49 50.47 7.12
N SER A 35 0.96 51.35 7.96
CA SER A 35 -0.45 51.70 8.09
C SER A 35 -1.02 52.25 6.78
N ALA A 36 -2.10 51.66 6.28
CA ALA A 36 -3.03 52.33 5.38
C ALA A 36 -4.45 51.82 5.65
N SER A 37 -5.19 52.66 6.35
CA SER A 37 -6.61 52.56 6.67
C SER A 37 -7.48 53.06 5.52
N TRP A 38 -8.43 52.24 5.06
CA TRP A 38 -9.70 52.62 4.41
C TRP A 38 -10.67 51.48 4.79
N GLU A 39 -11.46 51.61 5.85
CA GLU A 39 -12.81 52.20 5.90
C GLU A 39 -13.88 51.33 5.21
N GLN A 40 -14.58 50.59 6.06
CA GLN A 40 -15.96 50.07 6.02
C GLN A 40 -16.57 49.72 4.65
N ASP A 41 -16.77 48.41 4.44
CA ASP A 41 -17.94 47.94 3.72
C ASP A 41 -18.54 46.72 4.46
N GLU A 42 -19.85 46.76 4.58
CA GLU A 42 -20.71 45.95 5.44
C GLU A 42 -20.92 44.56 4.84
N GLN A 43 -20.03 43.60 5.12
CA GLN A 43 -20.24 42.19 4.73
C GLN A 43 -20.84 41.39 5.89
N LEU A 44 -22.13 41.08 5.74
CA LEU A 44 -22.94 40.17 6.53
C LEU A 44 -22.19 38.86 6.86
N PRO A 45 -22.40 38.27 8.05
CA PRO A 45 -21.70 37.07 8.46
C PRO A 45 -22.21 35.88 7.64
N PHE A 46 -21.42 35.46 6.66
CA PHE A 46 -21.53 34.14 6.08
C PHE A 46 -20.96 33.16 7.13
N GLU A 47 -21.79 32.79 8.11
CA GLU A 47 -21.50 31.65 8.97
C GLU A 47 -21.65 30.38 8.11
N ASP A 48 -20.64 30.08 7.30
CA ASP A 48 -20.37 28.74 6.82
C ASP A 48 -20.05 27.88 8.05
N TYR A 49 -21.09 27.33 8.67
CA TYR A 49 -20.91 26.17 9.52
C TYR A 49 -20.43 25.04 8.60
N GLU A 50 -19.12 24.87 8.48
CA GLU A 50 -18.56 23.61 8.01
C GLU A 50 -19.04 22.53 9.00
N GLU A 51 -20.14 21.87 8.67
CA GLU A 51 -20.63 20.73 9.44
C GLU A 51 -19.52 19.68 9.43
N ILE A 52 -18.84 19.53 10.56
CA ILE A 52 -17.78 18.54 10.74
C ILE A 52 -18.44 17.16 10.63
N VAL A 53 -18.43 16.60 9.42
CA VAL A 53 -18.99 15.28 9.14
C VAL A 53 -18.11 14.26 9.86
N GLN A 54 -18.57 13.78 11.01
CA GLN A 54 -17.88 12.71 11.72
C GLN A 54 -17.92 11.42 10.88
N PRO A 55 -16.76 10.81 10.58
CA PRO A 55 -16.71 9.64 9.73
C PRO A 55 -17.39 8.44 10.39
N MET A 56 -18.22 7.74 9.61
CA MET A 56 -18.86 6.50 10.04
C MET A 56 -17.81 5.40 10.23
N LYS A 57 -18.07 4.49 11.18
CA LYS A 57 -17.22 3.31 11.40
C LYS A 57 -17.64 2.15 10.49
N ILE A 58 -16.67 1.53 9.83
CA ILE A 58 -16.91 0.33 9.02
C ILE A 58 -17.40 -0.82 9.91
N PRO A 59 -18.56 -1.42 9.63
CA PRO A 59 -19.10 -2.51 10.44
C PRO A 59 -18.15 -3.71 10.48
N LYS A 60 -17.83 -4.21 11.67
CA LYS A 60 -17.06 -5.45 11.85
C LYS A 60 -18.00 -6.64 11.79
N LEU A 61 -17.88 -7.43 10.72
CA LEU A 61 -18.66 -8.66 10.57
C LEU A 61 -18.22 -9.70 11.61
N ARG A 62 -19.17 -10.28 12.35
CA ARG A 62 -18.86 -11.39 13.27
C ARG A 62 -18.34 -12.58 12.47
N ARG A 63 -17.54 -13.43 13.11
CA ARG A 63 -16.96 -14.61 12.44
C ARG A 63 -18.03 -15.52 11.82
N GLU A 64 -19.13 -15.71 12.53
CA GLU A 64 -20.26 -16.55 12.10
C GLU A 64 -20.98 -15.95 10.89
N GLU A 65 -21.31 -14.66 10.94
CA GLU A 65 -21.90 -13.92 9.82
C GLU A 65 -21.01 -13.97 8.58
N LYS A 66 -19.68 -13.82 8.78
CA LYS A 66 -18.70 -13.94 7.69
C LYS A 66 -18.72 -15.33 7.08
N ILE A 67 -18.71 -16.37 7.90
CA ILE A 67 -18.78 -17.76 7.43
C ILE A 67 -20.10 -18.00 6.69
N ALA A 68 -21.23 -17.52 7.22
CA ALA A 68 -22.53 -17.65 6.58
C ALA A 68 -22.58 -16.98 5.21
N LYS A 69 -22.00 -15.77 5.07
CA LYS A 69 -21.87 -15.09 3.77
C LYS A 69 -21.01 -15.91 2.79
N ILE A 70 -19.85 -16.43 3.24
CA ILE A 70 -18.96 -17.26 2.40
C ILE A 70 -19.65 -18.56 1.96
N LEU A 71 -20.41 -19.21 2.86
CA LEU A 71 -21.16 -20.42 2.52
C LEU A 71 -22.25 -20.14 1.48
N LYS A 72 -22.90 -18.97 1.54
CA LYS A 72 -23.88 -18.54 0.51
C LYS A 72 -23.25 -18.38 -0.88
N THR A 73 -21.95 -18.10 -0.99
CA THR A 73 -21.25 -18.05 -2.29
C THR A 73 -20.87 -19.45 -2.80
N GLY A 74 -21.29 -20.53 -2.13
CA GLY A 74 -20.93 -21.90 -2.48
C GLY A 74 -19.50 -22.30 -2.07
N GLN A 75 -18.77 -21.42 -1.38
CA GLN A 75 -17.44 -21.70 -0.88
C GLN A 75 -17.53 -22.35 0.52
N ASP A 76 -17.12 -23.61 0.64
CA ASP A 76 -17.07 -24.31 1.93
C ASP A 76 -15.68 -24.91 2.18
N ARG A 77 -14.99 -24.36 3.19
CA ARG A 77 -13.67 -24.83 3.63
C ARG A 77 -13.69 -26.27 4.10
N ALA A 78 -14.72 -26.67 4.86
CA ALA A 78 -14.83 -28.01 5.41
C ALA A 78 -15.06 -29.01 4.29
N ARG A 79 -15.93 -28.68 3.32
CA ARG A 79 -16.12 -29.49 2.11
C ARG A 79 -14.84 -29.59 1.29
N GLU A 80 -14.10 -28.50 1.12
CA GLU A 80 -12.81 -28.51 0.41
C GLU A 80 -11.76 -29.38 1.13
N LEU A 81 -11.65 -29.26 2.45
CA LEU A 81 -10.77 -30.10 3.26
C LEU A 81 -11.15 -31.58 3.18
N ARG A 82 -12.44 -31.91 3.32
CA ARG A 82 -12.94 -33.29 3.18
C ARG A 82 -12.66 -33.86 1.79
N ARG A 83 -12.86 -33.07 0.73
CA ARG A 83 -12.50 -33.44 -0.66
C ARG A 83 -11.00 -33.71 -0.77
N ARG A 84 -10.17 -32.86 -0.18
CA ARG A 84 -8.71 -33.00 -0.20
C ARG A 84 -8.23 -34.23 0.57
N VAL A 85 -8.75 -34.47 1.76
CA VAL A 85 -8.42 -35.68 2.55
C VAL A 85 -8.83 -36.93 1.77
N ARG A 86 -10.03 -36.95 1.18
CA ARG A 86 -10.49 -38.06 0.33
C ARG A 86 -9.58 -38.27 -0.88
N TYR A 87 -9.11 -37.20 -1.52
CA TYR A 87 -8.17 -37.29 -2.64
C TYR A 87 -6.81 -37.85 -2.19
N LEU A 88 -6.23 -37.32 -1.11
CA LEU A 88 -4.94 -37.75 -0.57
C LEU A 88 -4.95 -39.20 -0.04
N ASN A 89 -6.11 -39.68 0.42
CA ASN A 89 -6.29 -41.08 0.83
C ASN A 89 -6.45 -42.03 -0.36
N LYS A 90 -6.85 -41.54 -1.54
CA LYS A 90 -6.95 -42.34 -2.77
C LYS A 90 -5.64 -42.38 -3.55
N GLU A 91 -4.77 -41.38 -3.42
CA GLU A 91 -3.47 -41.38 -4.08
C GLU A 91 -2.44 -42.21 -3.29
N PRO A 92 -1.70 -43.11 -3.98
CA PRO A 92 -0.59 -43.80 -3.35
C PRO A 92 0.48 -42.79 -2.93
N VAL A 93 1.14 -43.04 -1.79
CA VAL A 93 2.04 -42.09 -1.11
C VAL A 93 3.13 -41.53 -2.04
N TRP A 94 3.69 -42.37 -2.93
CA TRP A 94 4.73 -41.99 -3.89
C TRP A 94 4.26 -41.04 -4.99
N ARG A 95 2.95 -40.94 -5.25
CA ARG A 95 2.38 -40.04 -6.26
C ARG A 95 2.01 -38.66 -5.69
N ARG A 96 2.15 -38.45 -4.37
CA ARG A 96 1.95 -37.15 -3.69
C ARG A 96 3.11 -36.19 -3.98
N VAL A 97 3.45 -35.98 -5.24
CA VAL A 97 4.44 -34.99 -5.66
C VAL A 97 3.76 -33.63 -5.56
N VAL A 98 4.25 -32.76 -4.67
CA VAL A 98 3.86 -31.35 -4.69
C VAL A 98 4.28 -30.80 -6.04
N PRO A 99 3.37 -30.25 -6.87
CA PRO A 99 3.75 -29.69 -8.16
C PRO A 99 4.85 -28.66 -7.93
N LEU A 100 6.04 -28.92 -8.45
CA LEU A 100 7.11 -27.92 -8.52
C LEU A 100 6.62 -26.78 -9.41
N PRO A 101 6.94 -25.51 -9.08
CA PRO A 101 6.53 -24.38 -9.89
C PRO A 101 6.93 -24.60 -11.36
N THR A 102 5.95 -24.43 -12.25
CA THR A 102 5.97 -24.91 -13.64
C THR A 102 6.90 -24.14 -14.56
N LYS A 103 7.52 -23.05 -14.10
CA LYS A 103 8.52 -22.31 -14.86
C LYS A 103 9.77 -22.10 -14.01
N PRO A 104 10.96 -22.51 -14.48
CA PRO A 104 12.20 -22.11 -13.83
C PRO A 104 12.26 -20.58 -13.82
N LEU A 105 12.64 -19.99 -12.67
CA LEU A 105 12.81 -18.56 -12.54
C LEU A 105 13.83 -18.09 -13.60
N ARG A 106 13.46 -17.08 -14.40
CA ARG A 106 14.33 -16.47 -15.40
C ARG A 106 15.46 -15.69 -14.71
N GLY A 107 16.52 -16.41 -14.33
CA GLY A 107 17.77 -15.84 -13.85
C GLY A 107 17.67 -14.86 -12.66
N PRO A 108 18.71 -14.04 -12.43
CA PRO A 108 18.67 -12.96 -11.44
C PRO A 108 17.69 -11.85 -11.85
N LEU A 109 17.13 -11.14 -10.87
CA LEU A 109 16.23 -10.01 -11.15
C LEU A 109 17.08 -8.81 -11.61
N LEU A 110 16.98 -8.44 -12.89
CA LEU A 110 17.73 -7.33 -13.48
C LEU A 110 16.93 -6.04 -13.36
N ALA A 111 17.53 -5.02 -12.74
CA ALA A 111 16.93 -3.70 -12.66
C ALA A 111 17.01 -3.00 -14.02
N LEU A 112 15.91 -2.40 -14.43
CA LEU A 112 15.83 -1.56 -15.62
C LEU A 112 16.28 -0.13 -15.28
N PRO A 113 16.88 0.60 -16.23
CA PRO A 113 17.30 1.98 -16.02
C PRO A 113 16.08 2.90 -15.80
N ILE A 114 16.23 3.87 -14.89
CA ILE A 114 15.24 4.92 -14.60
C ILE A 114 15.77 6.22 -15.21
N THR A 115 15.53 6.43 -16.50
CA THR A 115 15.95 7.64 -17.22
C THR A 115 14.93 8.76 -17.09
N GLU A 116 13.65 8.43 -17.21
CA GLU A 116 12.53 9.37 -17.13
C GLU A 116 11.59 8.96 -15.99
N CYS A 117 11.17 9.95 -15.20
CA CYS A 117 10.13 9.73 -14.20
C CYS A 117 8.77 9.60 -14.90
N PRO A 118 7.95 8.59 -14.56
CA PRO A 118 6.63 8.46 -15.16
C PRO A 118 5.76 9.67 -14.79
N LYS A 119 4.98 10.16 -15.75
CA LYS A 119 4.09 11.32 -15.56
C LYS A 119 2.95 11.05 -14.57
N ARG A 120 2.59 9.78 -14.36
CA ARG A 120 1.56 9.33 -13.43
C ARG A 120 1.86 7.93 -12.94
N PHE A 121 1.32 7.58 -11.79
CA PHE A 121 1.28 6.21 -11.28
C PHE A 121 -0.15 5.69 -11.30
N ASP A 122 -0.32 4.41 -11.58
CA ASP A 122 -1.62 3.75 -11.67
C ASP A 122 -2.02 3.13 -10.32
N ALA A 123 -1.05 2.68 -9.52
CA ALA A 123 -1.29 2.12 -8.18
C ALA A 123 -0.04 2.22 -7.29
N VAL A 124 -0.23 2.08 -5.97
CA VAL A 124 0.86 2.03 -4.99
C VAL A 124 0.56 1.05 -3.87
N THR A 125 1.58 0.39 -3.33
CA THR A 125 1.48 -0.34 -2.06
C THR A 125 2.81 -0.42 -1.35
N ARG A 126 2.80 -0.54 -0.02
CA ARG A 126 3.98 -0.98 0.75
C ARG A 126 3.83 -2.46 1.08
N ALA A 127 4.78 -3.26 0.60
CA ALA A 127 4.77 -4.69 0.90
C ALA A 127 5.39 -4.99 2.26
N HIS A 128 5.15 -6.21 2.75
CA HIS A 128 5.65 -6.70 4.04
C HIS A 128 7.19 -6.75 4.14
N ASN A 129 7.91 -6.67 3.02
CA ASN A 129 9.38 -6.55 3.04
C ASN A 129 9.88 -5.12 3.35
N GLY A 130 8.98 -4.20 3.72
CA GLY A 130 9.30 -2.83 4.10
C GLY A 130 9.55 -1.89 2.92
N ARG A 131 9.29 -2.32 1.69
CA ARG A 131 9.52 -1.52 0.48
C ARG A 131 8.21 -1.03 -0.11
N THR A 132 8.24 0.18 -0.67
CA THR A 132 7.12 0.77 -1.40
C THR A 132 7.25 0.45 -2.88
N TYR A 133 6.13 0.10 -3.51
CA TYR A 133 6.04 -0.26 -4.91
C TYR A 133 5.03 0.65 -5.58
N LEU A 134 5.49 1.42 -6.57
CA LEU A 134 4.65 2.24 -7.42
C LEU A 134 4.55 1.60 -8.80
N PHE A 135 3.33 1.51 -9.33
CA PHE A 135 3.05 0.88 -10.61
C PHE A 135 2.73 1.96 -11.64
N SER A 136 3.27 1.81 -12.85
CA SER A 136 2.94 2.66 -13.98
C SER A 136 3.11 1.85 -15.26
N ARG A 137 2.01 1.67 -16.00
CA ARG A 137 1.94 0.85 -17.21
C ARG A 137 2.43 -0.57 -16.92
N ASP A 138 3.51 -1.00 -17.56
CA ASP A 138 4.11 -2.32 -17.45
C ASP A 138 5.27 -2.39 -16.44
N ARG A 139 5.56 -1.28 -15.76
CA ARG A 139 6.71 -1.14 -14.84
C ARG A 139 6.27 -1.00 -13.40
N VAL A 140 7.11 -1.54 -12.52
CA VAL A 140 7.05 -1.35 -11.08
C VAL A 140 8.33 -0.70 -10.59
N TYR A 141 8.18 0.39 -9.85
CA TYR A 141 9.24 1.14 -9.21
C TYR A 141 9.27 0.77 -7.73
N GLN A 142 10.39 0.22 -7.30
CA GLN A 142 10.65 -0.13 -5.92
C GLN A 142 11.41 1.01 -5.25
N VAL A 143 10.88 1.53 -4.15
CA VAL A 143 11.48 2.63 -3.38
C VAL A 143 11.65 2.19 -1.92
N TRP A 144 12.84 2.45 -1.36
CA TRP A 144 13.15 2.16 0.04
C TRP A 144 14.26 3.08 0.56
N ARG A 145 14.49 3.07 1.87
CA ARG A 145 15.64 3.72 2.49
C ARG A 145 16.66 2.69 2.92
N LYS A 146 17.94 2.98 2.70
CA LYS A 146 19.07 2.20 3.23
C LYS A 146 20.12 3.20 3.70
N ASP A 147 20.55 3.11 4.95
CA ASP A 147 21.54 4.01 5.55
C ASP A 147 21.16 5.49 5.39
N ASN A 148 19.87 5.81 5.63
CA ASN A 148 19.25 7.13 5.42
C ASN A 148 19.26 7.67 3.97
N LEU A 149 19.78 6.91 3.01
CA LEU A 149 19.75 7.25 1.60
C LEU A 149 18.53 6.65 0.90
N HIS A 150 17.89 7.46 0.08
CA HIS A 150 16.79 7.02 -0.78
C HIS A 150 17.32 6.13 -1.89
N GLN A 151 16.79 4.92 -1.96
CA GLN A 151 17.11 3.93 -2.97
C GLN A 151 15.90 3.72 -3.87
N ARG A 152 16.18 3.50 -5.17
CA ARG A 152 15.17 3.21 -6.16
C ARG A 152 15.67 2.19 -7.18
N SER A 153 14.77 1.33 -7.62
CA SER A 153 14.99 0.44 -8.75
C SER A 153 13.69 0.26 -9.53
N SER A 154 13.78 -0.19 -10.78
CA SER A 154 12.62 -0.44 -11.61
C SER A 154 12.72 -1.79 -12.30
N TYR A 155 11.57 -2.41 -12.54
CA TYR A 155 11.46 -3.74 -13.15
C TYR A 155 10.21 -3.79 -14.03
N HIS A 156 10.14 -4.73 -14.96
CA HIS A 156 8.84 -5.13 -15.48
C HIS A 156 8.03 -5.80 -14.37
N ILE A 157 6.73 -5.56 -14.35
CA ILE A 157 5.84 -6.11 -13.31
C ILE A 157 5.97 -7.64 -13.25
N ASN A 158 5.94 -8.32 -14.40
CA ASN A 158 6.03 -9.78 -14.50
C ASN A 158 7.38 -10.39 -14.07
N ASP A 159 8.45 -9.60 -14.06
CA ASP A 159 9.75 -10.08 -13.60
C ASP A 159 9.84 -10.05 -12.07
N LEU A 160 9.29 -9.00 -11.46
CA LEU A 160 9.25 -8.87 -10.01
C LEU A 160 8.10 -9.69 -9.36
N PHE A 161 6.95 -9.74 -10.02
CA PHE A 161 5.75 -10.50 -9.66
C PHE A 161 5.57 -11.66 -10.64
N VAL A 162 6.13 -12.81 -10.28
CA VAL A 162 6.22 -13.98 -11.17
C VAL A 162 4.82 -14.51 -11.49
N ASP A 163 4.55 -14.71 -12.79
CA ASP A 163 3.23 -15.08 -13.34
C ASP A 163 2.11 -14.08 -12.97
N GLY A 164 2.49 -12.81 -12.77
CA GLY A 164 1.56 -11.72 -12.50
C GLY A 164 0.93 -11.07 -13.73
N PRO A 165 0.21 -9.95 -13.51
CA PRO A 165 -0.41 -9.19 -14.58
C PRO A 165 0.61 -8.31 -15.31
N ARG A 166 0.30 -7.93 -16.55
CA ARG A 166 1.16 -7.00 -17.32
C ARG A 166 1.03 -5.57 -16.81
N THR A 167 -0.15 -5.19 -16.35
CA THR A 167 -0.46 -3.87 -15.79
C THR A 167 -1.15 -4.02 -14.44
N VAL A 168 -1.18 -2.96 -13.65
CA VAL A 168 -1.82 -2.98 -12.34
C VAL A 168 -2.74 -1.78 -12.21
N THR A 169 -4.02 -2.06 -11.97
CA THR A 169 -5.05 -1.05 -11.70
C THR A 169 -5.14 -0.74 -10.21
N VAL A 170 -5.01 -1.76 -9.37
CA VAL A 170 -5.07 -1.60 -7.90
C VAL A 170 -3.98 -2.45 -7.25
N ALA A 171 -3.32 -1.88 -6.24
CA ALA A 171 -2.35 -2.59 -5.43
C ALA A 171 -2.60 -2.29 -3.96
N TYR A 172 -2.55 -3.30 -3.11
CA TYR A 172 -2.50 -3.12 -1.66
C TYR A 172 -1.89 -4.35 -1.00
N THR A 173 -1.44 -4.22 0.24
CA THR A 173 -0.89 -5.34 1.00
C THR A 173 -1.69 -5.54 2.27
N ASN A 174 -2.09 -6.79 2.51
CA ASN A 174 -2.64 -7.19 3.80
C ASN A 174 -1.48 -7.40 4.78
N LEU A 175 -1.21 -6.39 5.61
CA LEU A 175 -0.09 -6.34 6.56
C LEU A 175 -0.10 -7.52 7.53
N ARG A 176 -1.29 -7.96 7.97
CA ARG A 176 -1.44 -9.10 8.88
C ARG A 176 -0.95 -10.42 8.28
N SER A 177 -1.21 -10.64 6.99
CA SER A 177 -0.85 -11.90 6.31
C SER A 177 0.43 -11.82 5.47
N GLY A 178 0.94 -10.61 5.24
CA GLY A 178 2.05 -10.32 4.33
C GLY A 178 1.74 -10.59 2.86
N VAL A 179 0.47 -10.82 2.50
CA VAL A 179 0.05 -11.04 1.11
C VAL A 179 -0.13 -9.71 0.41
N THR A 180 0.51 -9.55 -0.74
CA THR A 180 0.33 -8.38 -1.62
C THR A 180 -0.67 -8.74 -2.71
N ILE A 181 -1.66 -7.88 -2.90
CA ILE A 181 -2.76 -8.05 -3.85
C ILE A 181 -2.52 -7.06 -4.99
N LEU A 182 -2.55 -7.56 -6.21
CA LEU A 182 -2.58 -6.75 -7.43
C LEU A 182 -3.87 -7.06 -8.18
N ILE A 183 -4.53 -6.06 -8.73
CA ILE A 183 -5.72 -6.24 -9.57
C ILE A 183 -5.43 -5.62 -10.93
N GLU A 184 -5.66 -6.38 -11.98
CA GLU A 184 -5.67 -5.90 -13.36
C GLU A 184 -7.11 -5.96 -13.86
N HIS A 185 -7.77 -4.81 -13.97
CA HIS A 185 -9.20 -4.68 -14.27
C HIS A 185 -10.07 -5.47 -13.28
N SER A 186 -10.54 -6.67 -13.68
CA SER A 186 -11.33 -7.58 -12.85
C SER A 186 -10.55 -8.81 -12.38
N THR A 187 -9.26 -8.94 -12.66
CA THR A 187 -8.48 -10.12 -12.27
C THR A 187 -7.64 -9.85 -11.05
N VAL A 188 -7.87 -10.61 -9.98
CA VAL A 188 -7.20 -10.48 -8.68
C VAL A 188 -6.04 -11.46 -8.59
N TYR A 189 -4.86 -10.92 -8.34
CA TYR A 189 -3.63 -11.65 -8.13
C TYR A 189 -3.16 -11.49 -6.70
N ARG A 190 -2.70 -12.58 -6.09
CA ARG A 190 -2.21 -12.61 -4.71
C ARG A 190 -0.80 -13.11 -4.71
N PHE A 191 0.07 -12.42 -3.99
CA PHE A 191 1.49 -12.72 -3.97
C PHE A 191 2.04 -12.78 -2.56
N ARG A 192 3.10 -13.58 -2.41
CA ARG A 192 3.95 -13.60 -1.21
C ARG A 192 5.38 -13.27 -1.59
N TRP A 193 6.04 -12.50 -0.74
CA TRP A 193 7.45 -12.21 -0.91
C TRP A 193 8.28 -13.47 -0.67
N ASN A 194 9.09 -13.86 -1.66
CA ASN A 194 10.08 -14.92 -1.51
C ASN A 194 11.46 -14.30 -1.24
N ARG A 195 11.94 -14.46 0.00
CA ARG A 195 13.23 -13.89 0.45
C ARG A 195 14.45 -14.46 -0.29
N LYS A 196 14.40 -15.73 -0.72
CA LYS A 196 15.51 -16.40 -1.43
C LYS A 196 15.58 -15.92 -2.88
N ALA A 197 14.44 -15.90 -3.57
CA ALA A 197 14.35 -15.46 -4.96
C ALA A 197 14.36 -13.93 -5.13
N LYS A 198 14.13 -13.16 -4.05
CA LYS A 198 14.00 -11.69 -4.06
C LYS A 198 12.89 -11.21 -5.02
N ARG A 199 11.83 -11.99 -5.14
CA ARG A 199 10.67 -11.75 -6.03
C ARG A 199 9.39 -12.12 -5.31
N PHE A 200 8.27 -11.62 -5.83
CA PHE A 200 6.94 -12.00 -5.40
C PHE A 200 6.50 -13.25 -6.15
N MET A 201 6.08 -14.27 -5.41
CA MET A 201 5.57 -15.53 -5.94
C MET A 201 4.06 -15.60 -5.76
N ILE A 202 3.37 -16.08 -6.77
CA ILE A 202 1.91 -16.21 -6.74
C ILE A 202 1.45 -17.12 -5.59
N ALA A 203 0.40 -16.70 -4.89
CA ALA A 203 -0.21 -17.44 -3.80
C ALA A 203 -1.24 -18.44 -4.34
N ARG A 204 -1.69 -19.37 -3.50
CA ARG A 204 -2.74 -20.33 -3.88
C ARG A 204 -4.06 -19.61 -4.19
N LYS A 205 -4.85 -20.21 -5.10
CA LYS A 205 -6.15 -19.68 -5.57
C LYS A 205 -5.98 -18.28 -6.21
N SER A 206 -4.99 -18.16 -7.07
CA SER A 206 -4.65 -16.93 -7.79
C SER A 206 -4.02 -17.31 -9.14
N PRO A 207 -4.27 -16.56 -10.22
CA PRO A 207 -5.25 -15.46 -10.30
C PRO A 207 -6.69 -15.94 -10.16
N GLN A 208 -7.61 -15.02 -9.88
CA GLN A 208 -9.04 -15.27 -9.82
C GLN A 208 -9.81 -14.04 -10.32
N PRO A 209 -10.93 -14.21 -11.04
CA PRO A 209 -11.79 -13.07 -11.39
C PRO A 209 -12.41 -12.50 -10.11
N LEU A 210 -12.50 -11.18 -10.00
CA LEU A 210 -13.17 -10.48 -8.91
C LEU A 210 -14.62 -10.97 -8.87
N HIS A 211 -15.07 -11.35 -7.68
CA HIS A 211 -16.39 -11.93 -7.51
C HIS A 211 -17.50 -10.95 -7.94
N GLU A 212 -18.50 -11.47 -8.66
CA GLU A 212 -19.57 -10.68 -9.30
C GLU A 212 -20.33 -9.79 -8.31
N SER A 213 -20.47 -10.24 -7.05
CA SER A 213 -21.12 -9.45 -6.00
C SER A 213 -20.36 -8.18 -5.59
N ALA A 214 -19.11 -7.98 -6.05
CA ALA A 214 -18.39 -6.74 -5.82
C ALA A 214 -19.04 -5.55 -6.54
N GLN A 215 -19.71 -5.79 -7.68
CA GLN A 215 -20.48 -4.80 -8.45
C GLN A 215 -19.74 -3.47 -8.74
N LEU A 216 -18.41 -3.47 -8.74
CA LEU A 216 -17.57 -2.31 -9.06
C LEU A 216 -16.28 -2.75 -9.77
N GLN A 217 -15.70 -1.85 -10.55
CA GLN A 217 -14.38 -1.98 -11.16
C GLN A 217 -13.39 -1.14 -10.35
N PRO A 218 -12.66 -1.74 -9.40
CA PRO A 218 -11.90 -0.96 -8.45
C PRO A 218 -10.74 -0.25 -9.15
N ARG A 219 -10.58 1.05 -8.85
CA ARG A 219 -9.46 1.89 -9.30
C ARG A 219 -8.54 2.28 -8.16
N VAL A 220 -8.99 2.07 -6.92
CA VAL A 220 -8.26 2.38 -5.70
C VAL A 220 -8.35 1.17 -4.79
N GLY A 221 -7.27 0.87 -4.08
CA GLY A 221 -7.31 -0.09 -3.00
C GLY A 221 -6.23 0.16 -1.97
N PHE A 222 -6.55 -0.17 -0.72
CA PHE A 222 -5.66 -0.01 0.42
C PHE A 222 -6.14 -0.88 1.58
N GLN A 223 -5.28 -1.05 2.58
CA GLN A 223 -5.73 -1.55 3.87
C GLN A 223 -6.04 -0.36 4.78
N TRP A 224 -7.19 -0.32 5.41
CA TRP A 224 -7.55 0.70 6.39
C TRP A 224 -6.97 0.36 7.77
N ILE A 225 -6.92 1.35 8.67
CA ILE A 225 -6.24 1.26 9.97
C ILE A 225 -6.79 0.15 10.88
N ASP A 226 -8.06 -0.22 10.69
CA ASP A 226 -8.72 -1.32 11.39
C ASP A 226 -8.39 -2.71 10.80
N GLY A 227 -7.63 -2.74 9.71
CA GLY A 227 -7.22 -3.93 8.98
C GLY A 227 -8.16 -4.34 7.85
N ASN A 228 -9.28 -3.63 7.62
CA ASN A 228 -10.17 -3.86 6.49
C ASN A 228 -9.46 -3.54 5.18
N GLN A 229 -9.64 -4.40 4.17
CA GLN A 229 -9.05 -4.16 2.84
C GLN A 229 -10.13 -3.49 2.00
N ILE A 230 -9.90 -2.25 1.60
CA ILE A 230 -10.86 -1.42 0.90
C ILE A 230 -10.54 -1.44 -0.59
N LEU A 231 -11.57 -1.60 -1.40
CA LEU A 231 -11.54 -1.40 -2.84
C LEU A 231 -12.57 -0.34 -3.19
N MET A 232 -12.19 0.64 -4.02
CA MET A 232 -13.06 1.77 -4.34
C MET A 232 -13.11 2.05 -5.83
N GLU A 233 -14.24 2.57 -6.25
CA GLU A 233 -14.46 3.17 -7.56
C GLU A 233 -15.30 4.44 -7.36
N SER A 234 -14.70 5.60 -7.65
CA SER A 234 -15.30 6.90 -7.36
C SER A 234 -15.70 6.99 -5.87
N ASP A 235 -16.96 7.30 -5.57
CA ASP A 235 -17.47 7.40 -4.19
C ASP A 235 -18.08 6.08 -3.66
N LYS A 236 -17.94 4.96 -4.37
CA LYS A 236 -18.39 3.65 -3.89
C LYS A 236 -17.20 2.85 -3.39
N PHE A 237 -17.38 2.16 -2.25
CA PHE A 237 -16.37 1.23 -1.76
C PHE A 237 -16.95 -0.09 -1.29
N ILE A 238 -16.08 -1.10 -1.27
CA ILE A 238 -16.32 -2.38 -0.62
C ILE A 238 -15.18 -2.71 0.34
N THR A 239 -15.52 -3.39 1.44
CA THR A 239 -14.53 -4.12 2.22
C THR A 239 -14.39 -5.52 1.64
N TYR A 240 -13.20 -5.86 1.16
CA TYR A 240 -12.95 -7.06 0.38
C TYR A 240 -12.07 -8.06 1.14
N ASP A 241 -12.40 -9.35 1.04
CA ASP A 241 -11.53 -10.43 1.50
C ASP A 241 -10.86 -11.12 0.31
N ALA A 242 -9.58 -10.84 0.08
CA ALA A 242 -8.84 -11.43 -1.02
C ALA A 242 -8.65 -12.95 -0.92
N TYR A 243 -8.68 -13.55 0.28
CA TYR A 243 -8.54 -15.00 0.41
C TYR A 243 -9.79 -15.73 -0.08
N TRP A 244 -10.97 -15.23 0.30
CA TRP A 244 -12.26 -15.77 -0.13
C TRP A 244 -12.77 -15.18 -1.44
N ASN A 245 -12.12 -14.13 -1.94
CA ASN A 245 -12.54 -13.39 -3.11
C ASN A 245 -13.96 -12.84 -2.96
N PHE A 246 -14.25 -12.12 -1.88
CA PHE A 246 -15.64 -11.73 -1.61
C PHE A 246 -15.76 -10.38 -0.89
N PRO A 247 -16.69 -9.50 -1.28
CA PRO A 247 -17.02 -8.27 -0.55
C PRO A 247 -17.82 -8.58 0.71
N THR A 248 -17.32 -8.16 1.87
CA THR A 248 -17.96 -8.34 3.17
C THR A 248 -18.92 -7.21 3.54
N PHE A 249 -18.69 -6.02 2.99
CA PHE A 249 -19.43 -4.78 3.23
C PHE A 249 -19.34 -3.87 1.99
N SER A 250 -20.35 -3.04 1.76
CA SER A 250 -20.38 -2.00 0.72
C SER A 250 -20.92 -0.70 1.29
N GLY A 251 -20.39 0.43 0.84
CA GLY A 251 -20.81 1.75 1.33
C GLY A 251 -20.41 2.88 0.38
N ILE A 252 -20.70 4.10 0.82
CA ILE A 252 -20.34 5.36 0.13
C ILE A 252 -19.10 5.92 0.81
N ALA A 253 -18.03 6.20 0.07
CA ALA A 253 -16.73 6.51 0.64
C ALA A 253 -16.72 7.83 1.41
N SER A 254 -17.40 8.86 0.92
CA SER A 254 -17.57 10.17 1.58
C SER A 254 -18.11 10.07 3.01
N ASN A 255 -18.96 9.10 3.31
CA ASN A 255 -19.50 8.90 4.67
C ASN A 255 -18.48 8.28 5.65
N TYR A 256 -17.44 7.60 5.16
CA TYR A 256 -16.47 6.88 6.00
C TYR A 256 -15.07 7.48 5.92
N PHE A 257 -14.78 8.21 4.84
CA PHE A 257 -13.48 8.76 4.52
C PHE A 257 -13.63 10.17 3.87
N PRO A 258 -14.26 11.14 4.57
CA PRO A 258 -14.63 12.43 3.98
C PRO A 258 -13.44 13.23 3.42
N ASN A 259 -12.27 13.08 4.04
CA ASN A 259 -11.04 13.82 3.66
C ASN A 259 -10.15 13.09 2.65
N LEU A 260 -10.63 12.02 1.99
CA LEU A 260 -9.84 11.35 0.96
C LEU A 260 -9.82 12.17 -0.34
N PRO A 261 -8.63 12.40 -0.95
CA PRO A 261 -8.55 13.08 -2.22
C PRO A 261 -9.22 12.26 -3.32
N ARG A 262 -9.99 12.93 -4.19
CA ARG A 262 -10.76 12.28 -5.26
C ARG A 262 -9.90 11.53 -6.29
N ASP A 263 -8.63 11.91 -6.43
CA ASP A 263 -7.67 11.32 -7.35
C ASP A 263 -6.68 10.37 -6.65
N ILE A 264 -7.01 9.86 -5.46
CA ILE A 264 -6.22 8.82 -4.78
C ILE A 264 -5.99 7.59 -5.68
N ILE A 265 -4.79 7.00 -5.62
CA ILE A 265 -4.44 5.73 -6.28
C ILE A 265 -4.10 4.62 -5.30
N GLY A 266 -3.86 4.96 -4.03
CA GLY A 266 -3.55 4.00 -2.98
C GLY A 266 -2.87 4.63 -1.78
N MET A 267 -2.55 3.78 -0.80
CA MET A 267 -1.96 4.19 0.46
C MET A 267 -0.78 3.30 0.84
N ALA A 268 0.24 3.89 1.46
CA ALA A 268 1.38 3.16 1.99
C ALA A 268 1.53 3.43 3.49
N TYR A 269 1.43 2.38 4.30
CA TYR A 269 1.71 2.48 5.73
C TYR A 269 3.16 2.89 5.97
N GLN A 270 3.38 3.72 6.97
CA GLN A 270 4.73 4.00 7.45
C GLN A 270 5.04 3.09 8.63
N ASP A 271 4.99 3.66 9.83
CA ASP A 271 5.20 3.00 11.10
C ASP A 271 4.09 3.47 12.06
N GLY A 272 3.65 2.62 12.98
CA GLY A 272 2.56 2.93 13.91
C GLY A 272 1.19 3.06 13.21
N SER A 273 0.57 4.23 13.33
CA SER A 273 -0.76 4.56 12.77
C SER A 273 -0.72 5.51 11.57
N SER A 274 0.46 5.97 11.15
CA SER A 274 0.58 6.91 10.03
C SER A 274 0.63 6.21 8.68
N PHE A 275 -0.04 6.80 7.69
CA PHE A 275 0.02 6.36 6.31
C PHE A 275 0.27 7.55 5.37
N LEU A 276 0.81 7.25 4.19
CA LEU A 276 0.93 8.19 3.09
C LEU A 276 -0.15 7.88 2.05
N ILE A 277 -0.87 8.91 1.64
CA ILE A 277 -1.83 8.87 0.53
C ILE A 277 -1.11 9.32 -0.73
N TYR A 278 -1.22 8.53 -1.80
CA TYR A 278 -0.69 8.87 -3.12
C TYR A 278 -1.83 9.16 -4.07
N THR A 279 -1.63 10.14 -4.93
CA THR A 279 -2.63 10.61 -5.89
C THR A 279 -2.13 10.46 -7.34
N ALA A 280 -3.05 10.40 -8.28
CA ALA A 280 -2.76 10.36 -9.71
C ALA A 280 -2.09 11.66 -10.20
N SER A 281 -2.30 12.77 -9.48
CA SER A 281 -1.59 14.05 -9.70
C SER A 281 -0.17 14.09 -9.12
N ASN A 282 0.37 12.96 -8.64
CA ASN A 282 1.70 12.82 -8.02
C ASN A 282 1.89 13.63 -6.72
N LYS A 283 0.80 13.98 -6.03
CA LYS A 283 0.87 14.52 -4.66
C LYS A 283 0.93 13.38 -3.65
N ILE A 284 1.71 13.58 -2.60
CA ILE A 284 1.81 12.67 -1.45
C ILE A 284 1.35 13.44 -0.22
N MET A 285 0.36 12.91 0.50
CA MET A 285 -0.19 13.52 1.71
C MET A 285 0.05 12.59 2.89
N LYS A 286 0.22 13.12 4.11
CA LYS A 286 0.32 12.31 5.33
C LYS A 286 -1.03 12.29 6.05
N SER A 287 -1.36 11.15 6.66
CA SER A 287 -2.61 10.98 7.42
C SER A 287 -2.80 11.99 8.56
N GLY A 288 -1.72 12.50 9.15
CA GLY A 288 -1.79 13.49 10.24
C GLY A 288 -2.05 14.92 9.76
N ASP A 289 -2.13 15.15 8.45
CA ASP A 289 -2.46 16.46 7.89
C ASP A 289 -3.98 16.71 7.94
N TYR A 290 -4.80 15.69 8.26
CA TYR A 290 -6.27 15.76 8.35
C TYR A 290 -6.77 14.84 9.47
N ASP A 291 -7.70 15.32 10.30
CA ASP A 291 -8.42 14.44 11.25
C ASP A 291 -9.34 13.49 10.46
N PHE A 292 -9.15 12.17 10.64
CA PHE A 292 -9.97 11.09 10.08
C PHE A 292 -10.58 10.25 11.20
#